data_AF-A0A5C8B068-F1
#
_entry.id   AF-A0A5C8B068-F1
#
_cell.length_a   1.000
_cell.length_b   1.000
_cell.length_c   1.000
_cell.angle_alpha   90.00
_cell.angle_beta   90.00
_cell.angle_gamma   90.00
#
_symmetry.space_group_name_H-M   'P 1'
#
loop_
_entity.id
_entity.type
_entity.pdbx_description
1 polymer ?
#
loop_
_entity_poly.entity_id
_entity_poly.type
_entity_poly.pdbx_seq_one_letter_code
_entity_poly.pdbx_strand_id
1 'polypeptide(L)'
;MHASSWRRPPACARSSIWSASADASKGLILLPRHNACLRPARLHQGFTLLEVLVAMTLIGLGLAVAFTAISGTAHLDGKMAAHQAAMTLARSKLDEALVHSDFKLAPDVGEDHYAGVDFGYRIALRPMEWLTPAQRERIPAFQQKFERIEIEVFWGPENAKQSYTLSSFRIAPPNASAQPRGPRP
;
A
#
# COMPACT_ATOMS: atom_id res chain seq x y z
N MET A 1 21.55 48.35 -23.49
CA MET A 1 21.03 48.06 -24.85
C MET A 1 21.23 46.55 -25.05
N HIS A 2 20.25 45.66 -25.21
CA HIS A 2 18.98 45.71 -25.92
C HIS A 2 17.95 44.83 -25.20
N ALA A 3 16.72 45.34 -25.07
CA ALA A 3 15.53 44.57 -24.71
C ALA A 3 14.93 43.95 -25.99
N SER A 4 14.66 42.65 -25.99
CA SER A 4 13.94 41.97 -27.08
C SER A 4 12.49 41.71 -26.67
N SER A 5 11.63 42.66 -27.04
CA SER A 5 10.18 42.57 -26.95
C SER A 5 9.62 41.63 -28.02
N TRP A 6 9.02 40.51 -27.61
CA TRP A 6 8.23 39.68 -28.51
C TRP A 6 6.83 40.27 -28.67
N ARG A 7 6.56 40.90 -29.83
CA ARG A 7 5.20 41.24 -30.29
C ARG A 7 4.59 40.00 -30.95
N ARG A 8 3.41 39.58 -30.52
CA ARG A 8 2.56 38.65 -31.28
C ARG A 8 1.67 39.45 -32.24
N PRO A 9 1.59 39.12 -33.53
CA PRO A 9 0.57 39.66 -34.43
C PRO A 9 -0.80 38.97 -34.23
N PRO A 10 -1.91 39.65 -34.57
CA PRO A 10 -3.26 39.09 -34.51
C PRO A 10 -3.54 38.20 -35.73
N ALA A 11 -3.86 36.92 -35.51
CA ALA A 11 -4.41 36.07 -36.55
C ALA A 11 -5.94 36.23 -36.59
N CYS A 12 -6.38 37.21 -37.37
CA CYS A 12 -7.69 37.18 -38.02
C CYS A 12 -7.65 36.18 -39.18
N ALA A 13 -8.82 35.69 -39.58
CA ALA A 13 -9.11 34.86 -40.75
C ALA A 13 -8.98 33.33 -40.57
N ARG A 14 -10.10 32.72 -40.19
CA ARG A 14 -10.49 31.43 -40.78
C ARG A 14 -11.79 31.63 -41.54
N SER A 15 -11.64 31.95 -42.82
CA SER A 15 -12.68 31.72 -43.81
C SER A 15 -12.84 30.21 -43.98
N SER A 16 -14.06 29.78 -44.30
CA SER A 16 -14.34 29.07 -45.56
C SER A 16 -15.49 28.05 -45.42
N ILE A 17 -16.50 28.31 -46.26
CA ILE A 17 -17.14 27.33 -47.14
C ILE A 17 -18.03 26.30 -46.45
N TRP A 18 -19.32 26.65 -46.32
CA TRP A 18 -20.39 25.76 -46.76
C TRP A 18 -21.37 26.58 -47.60
N SER A 19 -21.36 26.33 -48.90
CA SER A 19 -22.38 26.74 -49.86
C SER A 19 -22.93 25.46 -50.48
N ALA A 20 -24.21 25.22 -50.29
CA ALA A 20 -25.02 24.38 -51.17
C ALA A 20 -26.44 24.94 -51.14
N SER A 21 -26.79 25.60 -52.24
CA SER A 21 -28.08 26.18 -52.57
C SER A 21 -28.90 25.16 -53.35
N ALA A 22 -30.12 24.88 -52.91
CA ALA A 22 -31.27 24.55 -53.76
C ALA A 22 -32.53 24.65 -52.89
N ASP A 23 -33.36 25.66 -53.08
CA ASP A 23 -34.63 25.48 -53.81
C ASP A 23 -35.38 26.82 -53.90
N ALA A 24 -35.97 27.01 -55.06
CA ALA A 24 -36.66 28.20 -55.51
C ALA A 24 -38.09 28.27 -54.94
N SER A 25 -38.63 29.49 -54.99
CA SER A 25 -40.06 29.78 -54.93
C SER A 25 -40.66 29.81 -53.53
N LYS A 26 -40.60 30.99 -52.90
CA LYS A 26 -41.76 31.65 -52.25
C LYS A 26 -41.38 33.02 -51.70
N GLY A 27 -42.16 34.03 -52.10
CA GLY A 27 -42.52 35.18 -51.28
C GLY A 27 -41.38 36.10 -50.84
N LEU A 28 -41.11 37.11 -51.65
CA LEU A 28 -40.38 38.30 -51.25
C LEU A 28 -41.22 39.07 -50.20
N ILE A 29 -41.06 38.74 -48.92
CA ILE A 29 -41.49 39.60 -47.81
C ILE A 29 -40.22 40.23 -47.25
N LEU A 30 -40.01 41.50 -47.60
CA LEU A 30 -39.00 42.37 -47.01
C LEU A 30 -39.36 42.62 -45.54
N LEU A 31 -38.96 41.71 -44.66
CA LEU A 31 -38.90 41.99 -43.24
C LEU A 31 -37.64 42.83 -42.97
N PRO A 32 -37.75 43.94 -42.21
CA PRO A 32 -36.58 44.68 -41.78
C PRO A 32 -35.77 43.76 -40.87
N ARG A 33 -34.59 43.33 -41.35
CA ARG A 33 -33.56 42.73 -40.50
C ARG A 33 -33.09 43.82 -39.55
N HIS A 34 -33.76 43.94 -38.40
CA HIS A 34 -33.16 44.56 -37.24
C HIS A 34 -31.93 43.72 -36.89
N ASN A 35 -30.78 44.18 -37.37
CA ASN A 35 -29.50 43.78 -36.82
C ASN A 35 -29.45 44.31 -35.39
N ALA A 36 -30.05 43.55 -34.46
CA ALA A 36 -29.79 43.69 -33.05
C ALA A 36 -28.32 43.33 -32.87
N CYS A 37 -27.47 44.37 -32.93
CA CYS A 37 -26.11 44.31 -32.48
C CYS A 37 -26.16 44.04 -30.98
N LEU A 38 -26.24 42.76 -30.60
CA LEU A 38 -25.94 42.31 -29.25
C LEU A 38 -24.46 42.58 -29.05
N ARG A 39 -24.14 43.82 -28.67
CA ARG A 39 -22.87 44.12 -28.02
C ARG A 39 -22.82 43.20 -26.80
N PRO A 40 -21.84 42.29 -26.66
CA PRO A 40 -21.59 41.72 -25.37
C PRO A 40 -21.26 42.91 -24.48
N ALA A 41 -22.16 43.25 -23.56
CA ALA A 41 -21.82 44.14 -22.48
C ALA A 41 -20.60 43.48 -21.83
N ARG A 42 -19.44 44.11 -21.98
CA ARG A 42 -18.27 43.73 -21.19
C ARG A 42 -18.71 43.92 -19.76
N LEU A 43 -19.10 42.83 -19.11
CA LEU A 43 -19.19 42.76 -17.67
C LEU A 43 -17.81 43.20 -17.21
N HIS A 44 -17.73 44.44 -16.72
CA HIS A 44 -16.56 44.90 -16.02
C HIS A 44 -16.50 44.02 -14.77
N GLN A 45 -15.75 42.93 -14.86
CA GLN A 45 -15.51 42.01 -13.76
C GLN A 45 -14.57 42.71 -12.78
N GLY A 46 -15.15 43.58 -11.95
CA GLY A 46 -14.49 44.03 -10.73
C GLY A 46 -14.41 42.86 -9.77
N PHE A 47 -13.24 42.65 -9.18
CA PHE A 47 -13.04 41.68 -8.10
C PHE A 47 -14.08 41.96 -7.00
N THR A 48 -15.03 41.04 -6.84
CA THR A 48 -16.01 41.17 -5.76
C THR A 48 -15.37 40.69 -4.46
N LEU A 49 -15.70 41.32 -3.33
CA LEU A 49 -15.30 40.81 -2.01
C LEU A 49 -15.76 39.36 -1.80
N LEU A 50 -16.90 39.00 -2.39
CA LEU A 50 -17.44 37.65 -2.37
C LEU A 50 -16.53 36.65 -3.09
N GLU A 51 -15.89 37.04 -4.19
CA GLU A 51 -14.98 36.16 -4.94
C GLU A 51 -13.71 35.82 -4.15
N VAL A 52 -13.12 36.81 -3.49
CA VAL A 52 -11.96 36.57 -2.61
C VAL A 52 -12.36 35.71 -1.41
N LEU A 53 -13.55 35.96 -0.84
CA LEU A 53 -14.07 35.14 0.25
C LEU A 53 -14.27 33.68 -0.18
N VAL A 54 -14.87 33.44 -1.36
CA VAL A 54 -15.04 32.09 -1.90
C VAL A 54 -13.69 31.43 -2.23
N ALA A 55 -12.74 32.17 -2.80
CA ALA A 55 -11.40 31.64 -3.06
C ALA A 55 -10.72 31.21 -1.74
N MET A 56 -10.78 32.04 -0.71
CA MET A 56 -10.23 31.72 0.60
C MET A 56 -10.93 30.53 1.26
N THR A 57 -12.27 30.42 1.15
CA THR A 57 -13.00 29.26 1.70
C THR A 57 -12.66 27.97 0.97
N LEU A 58 -12.54 28.00 -0.36
CA LEU A 58 -12.13 26.83 -1.16
C LEU A 58 -10.69 26.41 -0.86
N ILE A 59 -9.77 27.37 -0.70
CA ILE A 59 -8.39 27.07 -0.28
C ILE A 59 -8.39 26.44 1.11
N GLY A 60 -9.12 27.01 2.07
CA GLY A 60 -9.23 26.47 3.42
C GLY A 60 -9.77 25.04 3.43
N LEU A 61 -10.81 24.76 2.64
CA LEU A 61 -11.36 23.42 2.49
C LEU A 61 -10.35 22.47 1.83
N GLY A 62 -9.64 22.91 0.81
CA GLY A 62 -8.59 22.13 0.15
C GLY A 62 -7.45 21.76 1.11
N LEU A 63 -7.00 22.72 1.93
CA LEU A 63 -5.99 22.48 2.96
C LEU A 63 -6.49 21.52 4.05
N ALA A 64 -7.75 21.65 4.47
CA ALA A 64 -8.34 20.72 5.44
C ALA A 64 -8.32 19.28 4.92
N VAL A 65 -8.72 19.06 3.66
CA VAL A 65 -8.66 17.73 3.02
C VAL A 65 -7.22 17.24 2.84
N ALA A 66 -6.29 18.12 2.50
CA ALA A 66 -4.88 17.75 2.41
C ALA A 66 -4.32 17.30 3.78
N PHE A 67 -4.65 18.02 4.86
CA PHE A 67 -4.19 17.67 6.20
C PHE A 67 -4.83 16.38 6.74
N THR A 68 -6.07 16.07 6.39
CA THR A 68 -6.66 14.77 6.77
C THR A 68 -5.96 13.62 6.07
N ALA A 69 -5.58 13.78 4.80
CA ALA A 69 -4.80 12.78 4.08
C ALA A 69 -3.41 12.55 4.73
N ILE A 70 -2.70 13.63 5.08
CA ILE A 70 -1.38 13.56 5.74
C ILE A 70 -1.48 12.96 7.16
N SER A 71 -2.53 13.32 7.91
CA SER A 71 -2.76 12.74 9.23
C SER A 71 -3.06 11.24 9.15
N GLY A 72 -3.76 10.82 8.10
CA GLY A 72 -4.03 9.40 7.82
C GLY A 72 -2.77 8.59 7.56
N THR A 73 -1.79 9.15 6.83
CA THR A 73 -0.53 8.45 6.54
C THR A 73 0.32 8.22 7.78
N ALA A 74 0.37 9.17 8.71
CA ALA A 74 1.13 9.01 9.96
C ALA A 74 0.64 7.82 10.81
N HIS A 75 -0.67 7.57 10.83
CA HIS A 75 -1.25 6.43 11.53
C HIS A 75 -0.96 5.09 10.81
N LEU A 76 -0.80 5.12 9.49
CA LEU A 76 -0.37 3.96 8.71
C LEU A 76 1.11 3.65 8.93
N ASP A 77 1.95 4.68 9.02
CA ASP A 77 3.39 4.53 9.29
C ASP A 77 3.66 3.83 10.62
N GLY A 78 2.92 4.16 11.68
CA GLY A 78 3.03 3.48 12.97
C GLY A 78 2.69 1.98 12.90
N LYS A 79 1.67 1.61 12.12
CA LYS A 79 1.32 0.19 11.90
C LYS A 79 2.39 -0.52 11.08
N MET A 80 2.92 0.12 10.05
CA MET A 80 4.00 -0.44 9.23
C MET A 80 5.28 -0.66 10.04
N ALA A 81 5.63 0.29 10.92
CA ALA A 81 6.78 0.16 11.81
C ALA A 81 6.64 -1.03 12.77
N ALA A 82 5.47 -1.22 13.37
CA ALA A 82 5.20 -2.38 14.24
C ALA A 82 5.30 -3.72 13.48
N HIS A 83 4.80 -3.77 12.24
CA HIS A 83 4.95 -4.94 11.37
C HIS A 83 6.42 -5.23 11.02
N GLN A 84 7.21 -4.20 10.70
CA GLN A 84 8.64 -4.36 10.43
C GLN A 84 9.39 -4.86 11.66
N ALA A 85 9.09 -4.29 12.83
CA ALA A 85 9.62 -4.73 14.12
C ALA A 85 9.30 -6.22 14.39
N ALA A 86 8.04 -6.63 14.19
CA ALA A 86 7.62 -8.02 14.35
C ALA A 86 8.37 -8.97 13.41
N MET A 87 8.59 -8.56 12.15
CA MET A 87 9.34 -9.35 11.17
C MET A 87 10.81 -9.50 11.55
N THR A 88 11.45 -8.43 12.03
CA THR A 88 12.83 -8.48 12.53
C THR A 88 12.94 -9.35 13.77
N LEU A 89 11.99 -9.26 14.70
CA LEU A 89 11.95 -10.11 15.89
C LEU A 89 11.77 -11.59 15.51
N ALA A 90 10.81 -11.91 14.63
CA ALA A 90 10.60 -13.26 14.13
C ALA A 90 11.86 -13.84 13.49
N ARG A 91 12.59 -13.01 12.73
CA ARG A 91 13.86 -13.40 12.12
C ARG A 91 14.95 -13.65 13.15
N SER A 92 15.09 -12.79 14.14
CA SER A 92 16.05 -12.97 15.23
C SER A 92 15.80 -14.27 15.99
N LYS A 93 14.54 -14.55 16.35
CA LYS A 93 14.17 -15.81 17.02
C LYS A 93 14.39 -17.03 16.11
N LEU A 94 14.23 -16.88 14.80
CA LEU A 94 14.56 -17.95 13.85
C LEU A 94 16.04 -18.24 13.86
N ASP A 95 16.88 -17.21 13.76
CA ASP A 95 18.33 -17.38 13.74
C ASP A 95 18.81 -17.97 15.08
N GLU A 96 18.23 -17.57 16.21
CA GLU A 96 18.48 -18.19 17.53
C GLU A 96 18.10 -19.69 17.57
N ALA A 97 16.93 -20.05 17.04
CA ALA A 97 16.45 -21.44 16.97
C ALA A 97 17.24 -22.30 15.98
N LEU A 98 17.87 -21.69 14.97
CA LEU A 98 18.77 -22.36 14.03
C LEU A 98 20.15 -22.60 14.63
N VAL A 99 20.65 -21.68 15.46
CA VAL A 99 21.92 -21.85 16.18
C VAL A 99 21.79 -22.92 17.27
N HIS A 100 20.67 -22.95 17.98
CA HIS A 100 20.41 -23.93 19.04
C HIS A 100 19.64 -25.14 18.51
N SER A 101 20.37 -26.11 17.95
CA SER A 101 19.80 -27.37 17.47
C SER A 101 19.15 -28.22 18.57
N ASP A 102 19.45 -27.93 19.84
CA ASP A 102 18.94 -28.65 21.02
C ASP A 102 17.52 -28.25 21.43
N PHE A 103 16.84 -27.37 20.68
CA PHE A 103 15.45 -27.02 20.94
C PHE A 103 14.54 -28.25 20.78
N LYS A 104 14.33 -28.97 21.89
CA LYS A 104 13.63 -30.25 21.93
C LYS A 104 12.12 -30.04 21.86
N LEU A 105 11.50 -30.09 20.68
CA LEU A 105 10.06 -30.35 20.37
C LEU A 105 8.96 -29.65 21.20
N ALA A 106 9.28 -28.93 22.25
CA ALA A 106 8.40 -28.23 23.15
C ALA A 106 8.19 -26.85 22.54
N PRO A 107 6.93 -26.45 22.32
CA PRO A 107 6.64 -25.09 21.95
C PRO A 107 7.22 -24.16 23.00
N ASP A 108 8.03 -23.20 22.57
CA ASP A 108 8.48 -22.12 23.45
C ASP A 108 7.61 -20.91 23.23
N VAL A 109 7.21 -20.29 24.33
CA VAL A 109 6.33 -19.12 24.35
C VAL A 109 6.97 -18.12 25.29
N GLY A 110 7.13 -16.91 24.79
CA GLY A 110 7.69 -15.82 25.57
C GLY A 110 7.15 -14.48 25.13
N GLU A 111 7.57 -13.46 25.87
CA GLU A 111 7.31 -12.06 25.58
C GLU A 111 8.65 -11.35 25.43
N ASP A 112 8.72 -10.41 24.49
CA ASP A 112 9.92 -9.64 24.20
C ASP A 112 9.55 -8.18 23.92
N HIS A 113 10.34 -7.25 24.43
CA HIS A 113 10.12 -5.82 24.24
C HIS A 113 11.04 -5.33 23.12
N TYR A 114 10.45 -4.96 21.98
CA TYR A 114 11.22 -4.58 20.80
C TYR A 114 10.67 -3.27 20.20
N ALA A 115 11.56 -2.33 19.86
CA ALA A 115 11.19 -1.04 19.28
C ALA A 115 10.08 -0.27 20.04
N GLY A 116 10.01 -0.42 21.37
CA GLY A 116 9.02 0.27 22.21
C GLY A 116 7.65 -0.43 22.29
N VAL A 117 7.51 -1.65 21.74
CA VAL A 117 6.26 -2.42 21.71
C VAL A 117 6.51 -3.79 22.33
N ASP A 118 5.55 -4.26 23.13
CA ASP A 118 5.56 -5.61 23.68
C ASP A 118 5.02 -6.60 22.64
N PHE A 119 5.84 -7.59 22.32
CA PHE A 119 5.50 -8.67 21.41
C PHE A 119 5.45 -9.98 22.17
N GLY A 120 4.41 -10.77 21.96
CA GLY A 120 4.44 -12.18 22.30
C GLY A 120 4.98 -12.99 21.13
N TYR A 121 5.68 -14.08 21.42
CA TYR A 121 6.14 -15.01 20.39
C TYR A 121 5.87 -16.45 20.77
N ARG A 122 5.75 -17.30 19.76
CA ARG A 122 5.58 -18.74 19.87
C ARG A 122 6.45 -19.43 18.83
N ILE A 123 7.27 -20.36 19.27
CA ILE A 123 8.13 -21.18 18.43
C ILE A 123 7.60 -22.60 18.47
N ALA A 124 7.33 -23.20 17.31
CA ALA A 124 6.89 -24.57 17.19
C ALA A 124 7.79 -25.35 16.22
N LEU A 125 8.23 -26.54 16.63
CA LEU A 125 8.99 -27.45 15.79
C LEU A 125 8.11 -28.63 15.39
N ARG A 126 7.93 -28.82 14.08
CA ARG A 126 7.15 -29.92 13.53
C ARG A 126 8.03 -30.82 12.68
N PRO A 127 8.18 -32.11 13.04
CA PRO A 127 8.81 -33.08 12.15
C PRO A 127 8.07 -33.14 10.82
N MET A 128 8.81 -33.17 9.71
CA MET A 128 8.23 -33.30 8.39
C MET A 128 8.81 -34.52 7.68
N GLU A 129 7.92 -35.40 7.21
CA GLU A 129 8.30 -36.51 6.35
C GLU A 129 8.36 -36.03 4.90
N TRP A 130 9.56 -35.97 4.32
CA TRP A 130 9.74 -35.60 2.92
C TRP A 130 9.72 -36.80 1.97
N LEU A 131 9.96 -38.01 2.48
CA LEU A 131 9.92 -39.24 1.70
C LEU A 131 8.85 -40.20 2.23
N THR A 132 8.07 -40.74 1.30
CA THR A 132 7.21 -41.88 1.56
C THR A 132 8.05 -43.10 1.98
N PRO A 133 7.50 -44.04 2.77
CA PRO A 133 8.23 -45.24 3.19
C PRO A 133 8.88 -46.00 2.03
N ALA A 134 8.17 -46.16 0.91
CA ALA A 134 8.67 -46.87 -0.28
C ALA A 134 9.84 -46.17 -0.99
N GLN A 135 9.93 -44.84 -0.93
CA GLN A 135 11.06 -44.09 -1.49
C GLN A 135 12.30 -44.16 -0.59
N ARG A 136 12.08 -44.23 0.73
CA ARG A 136 13.15 -44.37 1.73
C ARG A 136 13.90 -45.69 1.59
N GLU A 137 13.18 -46.77 1.29
CA GLU A 137 13.76 -48.09 1.01
C GLU A 137 14.65 -48.10 -0.25
N ARG A 138 14.35 -47.26 -1.25
CA ARG A 138 15.15 -47.12 -2.48
C ARG A 138 16.42 -46.29 -2.29
N ILE A 139 16.47 -45.42 -1.28
CA ILE A 139 17.61 -44.53 -1.03
C ILE A 139 18.04 -44.65 0.44
N PRO A 140 18.59 -45.81 0.84
CA PRO A 140 18.99 -46.06 2.24
C PRO A 140 20.10 -45.13 2.74
N ALA A 141 20.82 -44.47 1.82
CA ALA A 141 21.81 -43.43 2.13
C ALA A 141 21.18 -42.13 2.68
N PHE A 142 19.89 -41.88 2.42
CA PHE A 142 19.22 -40.65 2.83
C PHE A 142 18.41 -40.87 4.12
N GLN A 143 19.09 -40.79 5.27
CA GLN A 143 18.48 -40.93 6.60
C GLN A 143 18.22 -39.60 7.30
N GLN A 144 18.51 -38.47 6.65
CA GLN A 144 18.27 -37.14 7.20
C GLN A 144 16.77 -36.88 7.36
N LYS A 145 16.37 -36.54 8.58
CA LYS A 145 15.02 -36.09 8.90
C LYS A 145 14.98 -34.57 8.79
N PHE A 146 13.85 -34.02 8.39
CA PHE A 146 13.64 -32.59 8.31
C PHE A 146 12.64 -32.14 9.35
N GLU A 147 12.88 -30.96 9.89
CA GLU A 147 11.98 -30.28 10.82
C GLU A 147 11.59 -28.94 10.23
N ARG A 148 10.31 -28.59 10.32
CA ARG A 148 9.83 -27.24 10.08
C ARG A 148 9.85 -26.48 11.40
N ILE A 149 10.52 -25.34 11.39
CA ILE A 149 10.46 -24.34 12.46
C ILE A 149 9.41 -23.32 12.05
N GLU A 150 8.43 -23.09 12.91
CA GLU A 150 7.36 -22.12 12.75
C GLU A 150 7.45 -21.12 13.91
N ILE A 151 7.56 -19.83 13.58
CA ILE A 151 7.67 -18.74 14.54
C ILE A 151 6.50 -17.80 14.30
N GLU A 152 5.64 -17.69 15.29
CA GLU A 152 4.53 -16.76 15.30
C GLU A 152 4.84 -15.64 16.29
N VAL A 153 4.81 -14.39 15.81
CA VAL A 153 4.91 -13.20 16.64
C VAL A 153 3.56 -12.51 16.62
N PHE A 154 3.04 -12.13 17.79
CA PHE A 154 1.74 -11.49 17.94
C PHE A 154 1.82 -10.24 18.81
N TRP A 155 1.03 -9.22 18.45
CA TRP A 155 1.03 -7.93 19.15
C TRP A 155 -0.31 -7.20 18.98
N GLY A 156 -0.46 -6.11 19.72
CA GLY A 156 -1.66 -5.29 19.70
C GLY A 156 -2.69 -5.72 20.75
N PRO A 157 -3.77 -4.92 20.90
CA PRO A 157 -4.80 -5.16 21.90
C PRO A 157 -5.56 -6.46 21.58
N GLU A 158 -6.11 -7.11 22.61
CA GLU A 158 -6.84 -8.38 22.49
C GLU A 158 -7.99 -8.34 21.46
N ASN A 159 -8.59 -7.16 21.22
CA ASN A 159 -9.68 -6.99 20.24
C ASN A 159 -9.21 -6.80 18.79
N ALA A 160 -7.92 -6.56 18.55
CA ALA A 160 -7.34 -6.33 17.23
C ALA A 160 -5.91 -6.89 17.17
N LYS A 161 -5.75 -8.11 17.71
CA LYS A 161 -4.46 -8.80 17.78
C LYS A 161 -3.96 -9.09 16.38
N GLN A 162 -2.77 -8.61 16.07
CA GLN A 162 -2.08 -8.87 14.83
C GLN A 162 -1.07 -10.00 15.06
N SER A 163 -0.84 -10.82 14.04
CA SER A 163 0.20 -11.82 14.08
C SER A 163 0.98 -11.87 12.77
N TYR A 164 2.24 -12.29 12.88
CA TYR A 164 3.16 -12.52 11.78
C TYR A 164 3.81 -13.89 11.97
N THR A 165 3.72 -14.74 10.95
CA THR A 165 4.28 -16.09 10.99
C THR A 165 5.41 -16.23 9.99
N LEU A 166 6.56 -16.69 10.48
CA LEU A 166 7.72 -17.05 9.68
C LEU A 166 7.95 -18.55 9.80
N SER A 167 8.16 -19.22 8.67
CA SER A 167 8.48 -20.65 8.65
C SER A 167 9.78 -20.93 7.91
N SER A 168 10.55 -21.89 8.41
CA SER A 168 11.79 -22.34 7.80
C SER A 168 11.95 -23.85 7.99
N PHE A 169 12.87 -24.43 7.23
CA PHE A 169 13.20 -25.85 7.31
C PHE A 169 14.64 -26.04 7.75
N ARG A 170 14.86 -27.01 8.64
CA ARG A 170 16.19 -27.46 9.04
C ARG A 170 16.30 -28.98 8.97
N ILE A 171 17.54 -29.45 8.91
CA ILE A 171 17.85 -30.87 9.09
C ILE A 171 17.82 -31.16 10.58
N ALA A 172 17.07 -32.18 10.99
CA ALA A 172 17.03 -32.62 12.37
C ALA A 172 18.39 -33.23 12.74
N PRO A 173 18.93 -32.92 13.93
CA PRO A 173 20.16 -33.55 14.36
C PRO A 173 19.95 -35.06 14.53
N PRO A 174 20.97 -35.90 14.25
CA PRO A 174 20.84 -37.35 14.15
C PRO A 174 20.34 -38.05 15.43
N ASN A 175 20.38 -37.36 16.58
CA ASN A 175 19.91 -37.83 17.89
C ASN A 175 18.53 -37.28 18.31
N ALA A 176 17.91 -36.36 17.56
CA ALA A 176 16.62 -35.76 17.94
C ALA A 176 15.49 -36.80 18.06
N SER A 177 15.57 -37.89 17.30
CA SER A 177 14.57 -38.97 17.32
C SER A 177 14.83 -40.08 18.35
N ALA A 178 15.87 -39.98 19.18
CA ALA A 178 16.34 -41.09 20.01
C ALA A 178 16.01 -40.98 21.50
N GLN A 179 15.33 -39.92 21.97
CA GLN A 179 15.01 -39.80 23.41
C GLN A 179 13.54 -40.10 23.69
N PRO A 180 13.20 -41.27 24.27
CA PRO A 180 11.87 -41.52 24.78
C PRO A 180 11.58 -40.53 25.91
N ARG A 181 10.33 -40.08 25.93
CA ARG A 181 9.75 -39.24 26.97
C ARG A 181 9.76 -40.03 28.30
N GLY A 182 10.87 -39.97 29.04
CA GLY A 182 10.94 -40.46 30.42
C GLY A 182 10.29 -39.44 31.35
N PRO A 183 9.44 -39.84 32.31
CA PRO A 183 8.90 -38.93 33.30
C PRO A 183 10.05 -38.46 34.21
N ARG A 184 10.20 -37.16 34.43
CA ARG A 184 11.04 -36.64 35.51
C ARG A 184 10.27 -36.62 36.83
N PRO A 185 10.95 -36.85 37.97
CA PRO A 185 10.35 -36.92 39.31
C PRO A 185 9.82 -35.57 39.79
#